data_AF-A0A0D7A6I2-F1
#
_entry.id   AF-A0A0D7A6I2-F1
#
_cell.length_a   1.000
_cell.length_b   1.000
_cell.length_c   1.000
_cell.angle_alpha   90.00
_cell.angle_beta   90.00
_cell.angle_gamma   90.00
#
_symmetry.space_group_name_H-M   'P 1'
#
loop_
_entity.id
_entity.type
_entity.pdbx_description
1 polymer ?
#
loop_
_entity_poly.entity_id
_entity_poly.type
_entity_poly.pdbx_seq_one_letter_code
_entity_poly.pdbx_strand_id
1 'polypeptide(L)'
;VATLGHVEHGKITLMGGFLAANNIISTRMAGKMRYMDSREDEQERGITMESCERSLHSNLPSLYSILIPRRIAGDSTRTYVVNMVDTQGHVDFSSEVSTAARSCDGALVLVDVVEGVCTQTMAVLRQAWQDRLRPILVVIKFDRLITELKL
;
A
#
# COMPACT_ATOMS: atom_id res chain seq x y z
N VAL A 1 8.53 -0.99 -3.25
CA VAL A 1 8.11 -0.60 -1.89
C VAL A 1 6.83 -1.35 -1.57
N ALA A 2 6.81 -2.14 -0.52
CA ALA A 2 5.65 -2.93 -0.12
C ALA A 2 4.74 -2.14 0.83
N THR A 3 3.43 -2.26 0.71
CA THR A 3 2.47 -1.77 1.71
C THR A 3 2.18 -2.87 2.72
N LEU A 4 2.54 -2.62 3.97
CA LEU A 4 2.46 -3.55 5.09
C LEU A 4 1.51 -2.97 6.15
N GLY A 5 0.68 -3.80 6.80
CA GLY A 5 -0.27 -3.32 7.81
C GLY A 5 -1.31 -4.35 8.18
N HIS A 6 -2.07 -4.06 9.23
CA HIS A 6 -3.19 -4.89 9.68
C HIS A 6 -4.33 -4.94 8.63
N VAL A 7 -5.21 -5.92 8.77
CA VAL A 7 -6.48 -6.03 8.02
C VAL A 7 -7.26 -4.73 8.24
N GLU A 8 -7.92 -4.21 7.21
CA GLU A 8 -8.73 -2.98 7.27
C GLU A 8 -8.00 -1.66 7.61
N HIS A 9 -6.67 -1.66 7.73
CA HIS A 9 -5.87 -0.42 7.78
C HIS A 9 -5.73 0.25 6.40
N GLY A 10 -6.74 0.19 5.53
CA GLY A 10 -6.81 1.04 4.33
C GLY A 10 -5.65 0.96 3.32
N LYS A 11 -4.90 -0.16 3.26
CA LYS A 11 -3.75 -0.34 2.35
C LYS A 11 -4.12 -0.12 0.88
N ILE A 12 -5.21 -0.77 0.44
CA ILE A 12 -5.75 -0.62 -0.92
C ILE A 12 -6.16 0.82 -1.20
N THR A 13 -6.80 1.49 -0.23
CA THR A 13 -7.25 2.88 -0.36
C THR A 13 -6.06 3.83 -0.54
N LEU A 14 -4.98 3.63 0.22
CA LEU A 14 -3.76 4.41 0.09
C LEU A 14 -3.13 4.23 -1.31
N MET A 15 -3.04 2.98 -1.79
CA MET A 15 -2.50 2.69 -3.12
C MET A 15 -3.38 3.26 -4.24
N GLY A 16 -4.70 3.16 -4.13
CA GLY A 16 -5.64 3.81 -5.05
C GLY A 16 -5.45 5.33 -5.10
N GLY A 17 -5.21 5.96 -3.94
CA GLY A 17 -4.87 7.39 -3.87
C GLY A 17 -3.59 7.75 -4.63
N PHE A 18 -2.53 6.95 -4.47
CA PHE A 18 -1.29 7.15 -5.22
C PHE A 18 -1.45 6.99 -6.73
N LEU A 19 -2.20 5.98 -7.18
CA LEU A 19 -2.48 5.79 -8.60
C LEU A 19 -3.24 6.98 -9.19
N ALA A 20 -4.21 7.51 -8.45
CA ALA A 20 -5.00 8.66 -8.87
C ALA A 20 -4.16 9.94 -8.92
N ALA A 21 -3.28 10.15 -7.93
CA ALA A 21 -2.37 11.29 -7.90
C ALA A 21 -1.37 11.30 -9.08
N ASN A 22 -1.06 10.13 -9.63
CA ASN A 22 -0.17 9.99 -10.79
C ASN A 22 -0.92 9.95 -12.13
N ASN A 23 -2.22 10.29 -12.15
CA ASN A 23 -3.09 10.22 -13.34
C ASN A 23 -3.15 8.84 -14.02
N ILE A 24 -2.83 7.76 -13.28
CA ILE A 24 -2.94 6.39 -13.79
C ILE A 24 -4.41 5.95 -13.79
N ILE A 25 -5.17 6.39 -12.77
CA ILE A 25 -6.61 6.17 -12.66
C ILE A 25 -7.33 7.50 -12.47
N SER A 26 -8.61 7.56 -12.85
CA SER A 26 -9.41 8.75 -12.59
C SER A 26 -9.64 8.95 -11.07
N THR A 27 -9.61 10.19 -10.61
CA THR A 27 -9.86 10.54 -9.19
C THR A 27 -11.24 10.11 -8.70
N ARG A 28 -12.23 10.00 -9.59
CA ARG A 28 -13.57 9.44 -9.28
C ARG A 28 -13.57 7.94 -9.05
N MET A 29 -12.61 7.22 -9.64
CA MET A 29 -12.45 5.77 -9.49
C MET A 29 -11.50 5.40 -8.35
N ALA A 30 -10.69 6.35 -7.89
CA ALA A 30 -9.81 6.20 -6.73
C ALA A 30 -10.60 5.73 -5.50
N GLY A 31 -10.24 4.56 -4.97
CA GLY A 31 -10.89 3.96 -3.79
C GLY A 31 -12.27 3.32 -4.02
N LYS A 32 -12.91 3.53 -5.19
CA LYS A 32 -14.18 2.86 -5.55
C LYS A 32 -13.98 1.62 -6.39
N MET A 33 -13.06 1.68 -7.35
CA MET A 33 -12.63 0.50 -8.09
C MET A 33 -11.39 -0.02 -7.37
N ARG A 34 -11.54 -1.14 -6.65
CA ARG A 34 -10.39 -1.86 -6.09
C ARG A 34 -9.61 -2.49 -7.24
N TYR A 35 -8.92 -1.66 -7.99
CA TYR A 35 -8.24 -2.01 -9.24
C TYR A 35 -7.21 -3.13 -9.07
N MET A 36 -6.73 -3.33 -7.84
CA MET A 36 -5.79 -4.40 -7.48
C MET A 36 -6.49 -5.71 -7.12
N ASP A 37 -7.75 -5.66 -6.67
CA ASP A 37 -8.54 -6.84 -6.35
C ASP A 37 -9.18 -7.35 -7.63
N SER A 38 -8.54 -8.34 -8.24
CA SER A 38 -8.97 -8.91 -9.52
C SER A 38 -10.14 -9.89 -9.39
N ARG A 39 -10.42 -10.41 -8.19
CA ARG A 39 -11.49 -11.39 -8.00
C ARG A 39 -12.78 -10.72 -7.55
N GLU A 40 -13.92 -11.19 -8.06
CA GLU A 40 -15.25 -10.63 -7.74
C GLU A 40 -15.62 -10.82 -6.26
N ASP A 41 -15.18 -11.93 -5.65
CA ASP A 41 -15.39 -12.24 -4.23
C ASP A 41 -14.60 -11.32 -3.28
N GLU A 42 -13.43 -10.83 -3.71
CA GLU A 42 -12.65 -9.81 -2.98
C GLU A 42 -13.34 -8.45 -3.02
N GLN A 43 -13.81 -8.06 -4.20
CA GLN A 43 -14.51 -6.79 -4.41
C GLN A 43 -15.80 -6.75 -3.59
N GLU A 44 -16.58 -7.84 -3.58
CA GLU A 44 -17.84 -7.94 -2.85
C GLU A 44 -17.64 -7.94 -1.33
N ARG A 45 -16.56 -8.56 -0.81
CA ARG A 45 -16.37 -8.76 0.64
C ARG A 45 -15.61 -7.67 1.38
N GLY A 46 -14.94 -6.74 0.69
CA GLY A 46 -14.17 -5.72 1.42
C GLY A 46 -12.72 -6.09 1.70
N ILE A 47 -12.30 -7.29 1.34
CA ILE A 47 -11.03 -7.87 1.74
C ILE A 47 -10.21 -8.22 0.50
N THR A 48 -8.91 -7.92 0.52
CA THR A 48 -7.96 -8.61 -0.35
C THR A 48 -7.91 -10.06 0.13
N MET A 49 -7.91 -11.06 -0.75
CA MET A 49 -7.78 -12.48 -0.38
C MET A 49 -6.57 -13.13 -1.04
N GLU A 50 -6.10 -12.59 -2.16
CA GLU A 50 -4.84 -12.94 -2.82
C GLU A 50 -3.91 -11.71 -2.86
N SER A 51 -2.61 -11.91 -2.60
CA SER A 51 -1.65 -10.83 -2.89
C SER A 51 -1.50 -10.74 -4.40
N CYS A 52 -2.13 -9.75 -5.02
CA CYS A 52 -2.14 -9.63 -6.46
C CYS A 52 -0.79 -9.09 -6.98
N GLU A 53 0.14 -9.99 -7.32
CA GLU A 53 1.24 -9.70 -8.23
C GLU A 53 0.75 -9.78 -9.68
N ARG A 54 0.00 -8.77 -10.17
CA ARG A 54 -0.42 -8.74 -11.58
C ARG A 54 0.48 -7.85 -12.45
N SER A 55 1.25 -8.51 -13.29
CA SER A 55 1.90 -8.00 -14.51
C SER A 55 0.86 -7.89 -15.63
N LEU A 56 0.56 -6.66 -16.11
CA LEU A 56 -0.21 -6.42 -17.33
C LEU A 56 0.74 -6.29 -18.53
N HIS A 57 0.70 -7.27 -19.44
CA HIS A 57 1.41 -7.23 -20.72
C HIS A 57 0.69 -6.26 -21.67
N SER A 58 1.27 -5.07 -21.86
CA SER A 58 1.17 -4.32 -23.11
C SER A 58 2.31 -3.29 -23.18
N ASN A 59 3.48 -3.73 -23.67
CA ASN A 59 4.65 -2.88 -23.98
C ASN A 59 5.17 -1.93 -22.87
N LEU A 60 4.71 -2.07 -21.63
CA LEU A 60 5.22 -1.38 -20.45
C LEU A 60 5.70 -2.46 -19.46
N PRO A 61 6.93 -2.35 -18.94
CA PRO A 61 7.45 -3.35 -18.03
C PRO A 61 6.61 -3.36 -16.76
N SER A 62 6.14 -4.56 -16.44
CA SER A 62 5.49 -4.99 -15.22
C SER A 62 6.18 -4.41 -13.99
N LEU A 63 5.58 -3.40 -13.35
CA LEU A 63 5.83 -2.82 -12.01
C LEU A 63 5.17 -1.42 -12.01
N TYR A 64 4.27 -1.14 -11.06
CA TYR A 64 3.54 0.13 -11.02
C TYR A 64 4.49 1.30 -10.72
N SER A 65 4.94 2.00 -11.76
CA SER A 65 5.90 3.11 -11.66
C SER A 65 5.18 4.44 -11.35
N ILE A 66 5.39 4.94 -10.13
CA ILE A 66 4.95 6.29 -9.72
C ILE A 66 6.05 7.29 -10.04
N LEU A 67 5.70 8.37 -10.75
CA LEU A 67 6.60 9.47 -11.08
C LEU A 67 6.48 10.59 -10.05
N ILE A 68 7.44 10.72 -9.14
CA ILE A 68 7.46 11.82 -8.16
C ILE A 68 8.36 12.95 -8.68
N PRO A 69 7.82 14.10 -9.13
CA PRO A 69 8.64 15.25 -9.49
C PRO A 69 9.16 15.94 -8.22
N ARG A 70 10.45 15.79 -7.92
CA ARG A 70 11.08 16.55 -6.82
C ARG A 70 11.70 17.82 -7.39
N ARG A 71 11.17 18.99 -7.02
CA ARG A 71 11.87 20.27 -7.18
C ARG A 71 12.91 20.37 -6.08
N ILE A 72 14.16 20.03 -6.37
CA ILE A 72 15.27 20.33 -5.47
C ILE A 72 15.66 21.79 -5.74
N ALA A 73 15.71 22.61 -4.70
CA ALA A 73 16.12 24.01 -4.81
C ALA A 73 17.55 24.07 -5.38
N GLY A 74 17.67 24.46 -6.65
CA GLY A 74 18.94 24.76 -7.31
C GLY A 74 19.34 23.89 -8.50
N ASP A 75 18.69 22.76 -8.77
CA ASP A 75 19.11 21.89 -9.88
C ASP A 75 17.95 21.03 -10.41
N SER A 76 17.94 20.84 -11.73
CA SER A 76 17.12 19.95 -12.57
C SER A 76 16.01 19.13 -11.89
N THR A 77 14.77 19.23 -12.40
CA THR A 77 13.65 18.37 -11.99
C THR A 77 14.02 16.90 -12.17
N ARG A 78 14.25 16.19 -11.06
CA ARG A 78 14.50 14.74 -11.08
C ARG A 78 13.17 14.01 -11.01
N THR A 79 12.98 13.11 -11.98
CA THR A 79 11.86 12.16 -12.02
C THR A 79 12.28 10.87 -11.33
N TYR A 80 11.55 10.47 -10.30
CA TYR A 80 11.76 9.20 -9.61
C TYR A 80 10.69 8.21 -10.04
N VAL A 81 11.09 6.97 -10.35
CA VAL A 81 10.17 5.85 -10.55
C VAL A 81 10.12 5.03 -9.26
N VAL A 82 8.94 4.93 -8.66
CA VAL A 82 8.72 4.13 -7.45
C VAL A 82 7.77 2.99 -7.78
N ASN A 83 8.22 1.76 -7.57
CA ASN A 83 7.40 0.57 -7.72
C ASN A 83 6.70 0.25 -6.41
N MET A 84 5.39 0.02 -6.44
CA MET A 84 4.64 -0.39 -5.25
C MET A 84 4.10 -1.82 -5.39
N VAL A 85 4.11 -2.54 -4.27
CA VAL A 85 3.58 -3.90 -4.14
C VAL A 85 2.54 -3.88 -3.04
N ASP A 86 1.32 -4.31 -3.37
CA ASP A 86 0.27 -4.48 -2.37
C ASP A 86 0.44 -5.84 -1.69
N THR A 87 0.34 -5.86 -0.37
CA THR A 87 0.43 -7.12 0.39
C THR A 87 -0.77 -7.31 1.28
N GLN A 88 -1.16 -8.58 1.41
CA GLN A 88 -2.29 -8.98 2.23
C GLN A 88 -2.08 -8.65 3.72
N GLY A 89 -3.16 -8.27 4.43
CA GLY A 89 -3.10 -7.86 5.85
C GLY A 89 -3.40 -8.97 6.85
N HIS A 90 -3.86 -10.11 6.36
CA HIS A 90 -4.35 -11.21 7.17
C HIS A 90 -3.22 -12.17 7.56
N VAL A 91 -3.23 -12.64 8.80
CA VAL A 91 -2.17 -13.48 9.39
C VAL A 91 -1.93 -14.79 8.62
N ASP A 92 -3.00 -15.33 8.04
CA ASP A 92 -2.98 -16.58 7.26
C ASP A 92 -2.15 -16.48 5.97
N PHE A 93 -1.82 -15.28 5.50
CA PHE A 93 -1.09 -15.04 4.25
C PHE A 93 0.36 -14.56 4.50
N SER A 94 0.88 -14.76 5.71
CA SER A 94 2.22 -14.32 6.10
C SER A 94 3.35 -14.79 5.18
N SER A 95 3.24 -16.00 4.61
CA SER A 95 4.22 -16.56 3.66
C SER A 95 4.23 -15.83 2.32
N GLU A 96 3.05 -15.46 1.81
CA GLU A 96 2.88 -14.69 0.58
C GLU A 96 3.37 -13.26 0.78
N VAL A 97 2.95 -12.63 1.87
CA VAL A 97 3.41 -11.28 2.28
C VAL A 97 4.93 -11.24 2.38
N SER A 98 5.57 -12.27 2.95
CA SER A 98 7.03 -12.32 3.08
C SER A 98 7.72 -12.48 1.73
N THR A 99 7.14 -13.25 0.83
CA THR A 99 7.69 -13.45 -0.51
C THR A 99 7.60 -12.15 -1.33
N ALA A 100 6.43 -11.50 -1.32
CA ALA A 100 6.22 -10.22 -1.98
C ALA A 100 7.10 -9.11 -1.36
N ALA A 101 7.19 -9.05 -0.03
CA ALA A 101 7.96 -8.02 0.67
C ALA A 101 9.48 -8.15 0.42
N ARG A 102 10.01 -9.38 0.28
CA ARG A 102 11.42 -9.62 -0.08
C ARG A 102 11.81 -9.10 -1.47
N SER A 103 10.86 -8.86 -2.37
CA SER A 103 11.11 -8.26 -3.68
C SER A 103 11.32 -6.73 -3.61
N CYS A 104 11.06 -6.12 -2.45
CA CYS A 104 11.09 -4.68 -2.25
C CYS A 104 12.30 -4.23 -1.43
N ASP A 105 12.74 -2.98 -1.64
CA ASP A 105 13.81 -2.38 -0.83
C ASP A 105 13.32 -1.70 0.46
N GLY A 106 12.00 -1.51 0.57
CA GLY A 106 11.38 -0.74 1.65
C GLY A 106 9.91 -1.10 1.83
N ALA A 107 9.40 -0.79 3.01
CA ALA A 107 8.04 -1.10 3.42
C ALA A 107 7.35 0.13 4.01
N LEU A 108 6.13 0.42 3.57
CA LEU A 108 5.23 1.37 4.20
C LEU A 108 4.41 0.61 5.24
N VAL A 109 4.54 0.94 6.52
CA VAL A 109 3.81 0.29 7.61
C VAL A 109 2.62 1.18 7.99
N LEU A 110 1.41 0.75 7.66
CA LEU A 110 0.18 1.51 7.88
C LEU A 110 -0.40 1.24 9.27
N VAL A 111 -0.67 2.31 10.01
CA VAL A 111 -1.25 2.27 11.35
C VAL A 111 -2.45 3.21 11.41
N ASP A 112 -3.60 2.68 11.82
CA ASP A 112 -4.80 3.47 12.11
C ASP A 112 -4.55 4.34 13.35
N VAL A 113 -4.91 5.63 13.26
CA VAL A 113 -4.77 6.58 14.37
C VAL A 113 -5.57 6.16 15.61
N VAL A 114 -6.77 5.61 15.43
CA VAL A 114 -7.68 5.30 16.53
C VAL A 114 -7.36 3.93 17.13
N GLU A 115 -7.14 2.91 16.30
CA GLU A 115 -6.82 1.57 16.77
C GLU A 115 -5.38 1.46 17.27
N GLY A 116 -4.47 2.26 16.71
CA GLY A 116 -3.07 2.30 17.10
C GLY A 116 -2.32 1.00 16.74
N VAL A 117 -1.36 0.63 17.58
CA VAL A 117 -0.45 -0.49 17.31
C VAL A 117 -1.06 -1.80 17.83
N CYS A 118 -1.62 -2.58 16.91
CA CYS A 118 -2.15 -3.92 17.18
C CYS A 118 -1.04 -5.00 17.18
N THR A 119 -1.38 -6.20 17.65
CA THR A 119 -0.48 -7.37 17.63
C THR A 119 -0.05 -7.74 16.20
N GLN A 120 -0.94 -7.60 15.21
CA GLN A 120 -0.56 -7.79 13.80
C GLN A 120 0.43 -6.73 13.32
N THR A 121 0.28 -5.47 13.71
CA THR A 121 1.24 -4.40 13.36
C THR A 121 2.64 -4.75 13.85
N MET A 122 2.75 -5.30 15.06
CA MET A 122 4.02 -5.78 15.61
C MET A 122 4.58 -6.99 14.84
N ALA A 123 3.73 -7.93 14.44
CA ALA A 123 4.14 -9.09 13.65
C ALA A 123 4.69 -8.67 12.27
N VAL A 124 3.98 -7.77 11.60
CA VAL A 124 4.34 -7.23 10.29
C VAL A 124 5.62 -6.40 10.36
N LEU A 125 5.79 -5.59 11.40
CA LEU A 125 7.02 -4.82 11.61
C LEU A 125 8.23 -5.73 11.88
N ARG A 126 8.04 -6.80 12.67
CA ARG A 126 9.08 -7.81 12.89
C ARG A 126 9.46 -8.52 11.60
N GLN A 127 8.49 -8.86 10.77
CA GLN A 127 8.71 -9.47 9.47
C GLN A 127 9.51 -8.53 8.54
N ALA A 128 9.12 -7.26 8.46
CA ALA A 128 9.87 -6.26 7.67
C ALA A 128 11.34 -6.15 8.14
N TRP A 129 11.58 -6.24 9.45
CA TRP A 129 12.93 -6.25 10.01
C TRP A 129 13.70 -7.53 9.61
N GLN A 130 13.07 -8.70 9.71
CA GLN A 130 13.67 -9.98 9.31
C GLN A 130 14.04 -10.00 7.82
N ASP A 131 13.15 -9.46 6.99
CA ASP A 131 13.36 -9.32 5.54
C ASP A 131 14.28 -8.12 5.19
N ARG A 132 14.88 -7.45 6.19
CA ARG A 132 15.83 -6.31 6.05
C ARG A 132 15.29 -5.12 5.26
N LEU A 133 13.98 -4.94 5.27
CA LEU A 133 13.33 -3.79 4.65
C LEU A 133 13.57 -2.54 5.47
N ARG A 134 13.53 -1.37 4.82
CA ARG A 134 13.48 -0.08 5.53
C ARG A 134 12.01 0.28 5.80
N PRO A 135 11.50 0.11 7.03
CA PRO A 135 10.12 0.45 7.35
C PRO A 135 9.95 1.97 7.45
N ILE A 136 8.89 2.48 6.84
CA ILE A 136 8.43 3.87 6.96
C ILE A 136 7.03 3.81 7.55
N LEU A 137 6.85 4.40 8.74
CA LEU A 137 5.55 4.45 9.40
C LEU A 137 4.63 5.44 8.67
N VAL A 138 3.43 4.99 8.34
CA VAL A 138 2.37 5.81 7.75
C VAL A 138 1.15 5.74 8.66
N VAL A 139 0.77 6.87 9.22
CA VAL A 139 -0.40 6.98 10.10
C VAL A 139 -1.59 7.42 9.27
N ILE A 140 -2.72 6.71 9.35
CA ILE A 140 -3.88 6.85 8.46
C ILE A 140 -5.20 6.95 9.22
N LYS A 141 -6.29 7.29 8.52
CA LYS A 141 -7.65 7.46 9.07
C LYS A 141 -7.76 8.54 10.14
N PHE A 142 -7.05 9.66 9.95
CA PHE A 142 -7.15 10.83 10.83
C PHE A 142 -8.56 11.41 10.93
N ASP A 143 -9.39 11.21 9.91
CA ASP A 143 -10.81 11.57 9.92
C ASP A 143 -11.58 10.91 11.08
N ARG A 144 -11.19 9.70 11.49
CA ARG A 144 -11.79 9.00 12.65
C ARG A 144 -11.58 9.75 13.96
N LEU A 145 -10.52 10.56 14.10
CA LEU A 145 -10.35 11.40 15.29
C LEU A 145 -11.50 12.40 15.47
N ILE A 146 -11.97 12.97 14.36
CA ILE A 146 -13.04 13.98 14.38
C ILE A 146 -14.39 13.29 14.52
N THR A 147 -14.62 12.20 13.77
CA THR A 147 -15.92 11.55 13.71
C THR A 147 -16.22 10.66 14.92
N GLU A 148 -15.22 9.95 15.46
CA GLU A 148 -15.41 9.02 16.58
C GLU A 148 -15.03 9.64 17.92
N LEU A 149 -13.88 10.30 17.99
CA LEU A 149 -13.35 10.85 19.25
C LEU A 149 -13.87 12.27 19.54
N LYS A 150 -14.55 12.93 18.58
CA LYS A 150 -15.09 14.29 18.68
C LYS A 150 -14.07 15.31 19.20
N LEU A 151 -12.80 15.13 18.80
CA LEU A 151 -11.69 16.03 19.11
C LEU A 151 -11.66 17.24 18.17
#